data_AF-A0AAW8IDP0-F1
#
_entry.id   AF-A0AAW8IDP0-F1
#
_cell.length_a   1.000
_cell.length_b   1.000
_cell.length_c   1.000
_cell.angle_alpha   90.00
_cell.angle_beta   90.00
_cell.angle_gamma   90.00
#
_symmetry.space_group_name_H-M   'P 1'
#
loop_
_entity.id
_entity.type
_entity.pdbx_description
1 polymer ?
#
loop_
_entity_poly.entity_id
_entity_poly.type
_entity_poly.pdbx_seq_one_letter_code
_entity_poly.pdbx_strand_id
1 'polypeptide(L)'
;MKEKNILIQRKELKTYFETGKYPTQNQFGEFIDNYVHLNEFSFGLDVKPSRDYKKKYYHFYIAEDIEKSGRGHINIEDPEENEPQKIDDYKHVLSRNVAYKCLNVKLLKDLDIDKYQPKIIIKRYKQQKTLKSGYVKNAGYYQELLSDAESWGRQSEYPVTSNEMAIDLNPINYFKPDSAYNEFAPSGTFHRPGSFKYSAHHRKPFSLIQMLLEINVNGTKFRSQPVTIKIILGRDENDLINYIIN
;
A
#
# COMPACT_ATOMS: atom_id res chain seq x y z
N MET A 1 -26.53 -18.44 -21.77
CA MET A 1 -25.78 -19.61 -21.25
C MET A 1 -24.45 -19.11 -20.72
N LYS A 2 -23.99 -19.54 -19.54
CA LYS A 2 -22.66 -19.19 -19.01
C LYS A 2 -21.63 -20.10 -19.69
N GLU A 3 -20.73 -19.53 -20.49
CA GLU A 3 -19.57 -20.24 -21.03
C GLU A 3 -18.65 -20.66 -19.87
N LYS A 4 -18.34 -21.96 -19.80
CA LYS A 4 -17.35 -22.51 -18.88
C LYS A 4 -16.01 -22.56 -19.61
N ASN A 5 -15.18 -21.52 -19.47
CA ASN A 5 -13.81 -21.56 -19.97
C ASN A 5 -12.96 -22.50 -19.11
N ILE A 6 -12.58 -23.63 -19.68
CA ILE A 6 -11.69 -24.62 -19.07
C ILE A 6 -10.25 -24.23 -19.40
N LEU A 7 -9.43 -24.02 -18.36
CA LEU A 7 -8.01 -23.70 -18.52
C LEU A 7 -7.23 -24.95 -18.96
N ILE A 8 -6.80 -24.98 -20.22
CA ILE A 8 -5.98 -26.07 -20.80
C ILE A 8 -4.50 -25.84 -20.46
N GLN A 9 -3.78 -26.90 -20.07
CA GLN A 9 -2.37 -26.77 -19.66
C GLN A 9 -1.42 -26.72 -20.88
N ARG A 10 -0.32 -25.96 -20.75
CA ARG A 10 0.72 -25.75 -21.79
C ARG A 10 1.27 -27.05 -22.42
N LYS A 11 1.27 -28.17 -21.68
CA LYS A 11 1.74 -29.47 -22.18
C LYS A 11 0.81 -30.07 -23.23
N GLU A 12 -0.51 -29.97 -23.05
CA GLU A 12 -1.49 -30.49 -24.01
C GLU A 12 -1.43 -29.72 -25.33
N LEU A 13 -1.23 -28.39 -25.25
CA LEU A 13 -1.05 -27.53 -26.42
C LEU A 13 0.18 -27.91 -27.26
N LYS A 14 1.31 -28.22 -26.61
CA LYS A 14 2.52 -28.64 -27.31
C LYS A 14 2.29 -29.92 -28.13
N THR A 15 1.53 -30.86 -27.57
CA THR A 15 1.16 -32.11 -28.25
C THR A 15 0.24 -31.87 -29.45
N TYR A 16 -0.67 -30.90 -29.42
CA TYR A 16 -1.52 -30.56 -30.57
C TYR A 16 -0.71 -30.04 -31.77
N PHE A 17 0.26 -29.17 -31.54
CA PHE A 17 1.12 -28.63 -32.61
C PHE A 17 2.14 -29.65 -33.13
N GLU A 18 2.67 -30.51 -32.25
CA GLU A 18 3.65 -31.55 -32.63
C GLU A 18 3.01 -32.73 -33.39
N THR A 19 1.70 -32.96 -33.22
CA THR A 19 0.98 -34.07 -33.89
C THR A 19 0.33 -33.69 -35.22
N GLY A 20 0.44 -32.42 -35.66
CA GLY A 20 -0.03 -31.98 -36.99
C GLY A 20 -1.55 -31.94 -37.17
N LYS A 21 -2.33 -32.05 -36.09
CA LYS A 21 -3.80 -31.91 -36.14
C LYS A 21 -4.17 -30.43 -36.07
N TYR A 22 -4.57 -29.85 -37.19
CA TYR A 22 -5.09 -28.48 -37.23
C TYR A 22 -6.45 -28.41 -36.52
N PRO A 23 -6.63 -27.51 -35.55
CA PRO A 23 -7.92 -27.32 -34.87
C PRO A 23 -8.98 -26.80 -35.84
N THR A 24 -10.24 -27.17 -35.62
CA THR A 24 -11.37 -26.58 -36.35
C THR A 24 -11.53 -25.10 -36.00
N GLN A 25 -12.18 -24.30 -36.86
CA GLN A 25 -12.34 -22.86 -36.64
C GLN A 25 -12.98 -22.52 -35.28
N ASN A 26 -13.94 -23.32 -34.81
CA ASN A 26 -14.55 -23.15 -33.50
C ASN A 26 -13.58 -23.46 -32.36
N GLN A 27 -12.80 -24.54 -32.47
CA GLN A 27 -11.76 -24.87 -31.48
C GLN A 27 -10.67 -23.79 -31.45
N PHE A 28 -10.28 -23.26 -32.60
CA PHE A 28 -9.32 -22.15 -32.69
C PHE A 28 -9.90 -20.86 -32.11
N GLY A 29 -11.20 -20.59 -32.29
CA GLY A 29 -11.92 -19.50 -31.62
C GLY A 29 -11.87 -19.63 -30.10
N GLU A 30 -12.24 -20.79 -29.55
CA GLU A 30 -12.13 -21.08 -28.11
C GLU A 30 -10.67 -20.97 -27.59
N PHE A 31 -9.68 -21.35 -28.41
CA PHE A 31 -8.27 -21.16 -28.05
C PHE A 31 -7.89 -19.68 -28.01
N ILE A 32 -8.25 -18.89 -29.03
CA ILE A 32 -7.98 -17.45 -29.06
C ILE A 32 -8.68 -16.75 -27.88
N ASP A 33 -9.92 -17.09 -27.56
CA ASP A 33 -10.65 -16.54 -26.42
C ASP A 33 -9.97 -16.88 -25.08
N ASN A 34 -9.41 -18.10 -24.95
CA ASN A 34 -8.57 -18.45 -23.81
C ASN A 34 -7.28 -17.60 -23.71
N TYR A 35 -6.74 -17.13 -24.84
CA TYR A 35 -5.59 -16.22 -24.89
C TYR A 35 -5.97 -14.75 -24.70
N VAL A 36 -7.20 -14.32 -25.05
CA VAL A 36 -7.71 -12.97 -24.73
C VAL A 36 -7.67 -12.73 -23.22
N HIS A 37 -7.91 -13.76 -22.39
CA HIS A 37 -7.72 -13.68 -20.94
C HIS A 37 -6.28 -13.38 -20.52
N LEU A 38 -5.24 -13.77 -21.28
CA LEU A 38 -3.84 -13.41 -20.96
C LEU A 38 -3.57 -11.91 -21.11
N ASN A 39 -4.28 -11.23 -22.01
CA ASN A 39 -4.29 -9.77 -22.06
C ASN A 39 -5.03 -9.17 -20.84
N GLU A 40 -6.09 -9.81 -20.37
CA GLU A 40 -6.79 -9.43 -19.11
C GLU A 40 -5.89 -9.59 -17.88
N PHE A 41 -4.83 -10.40 -17.93
CA PHE A 41 -3.85 -10.57 -16.84
C PHE A 41 -2.63 -9.64 -16.93
N SER A 42 -2.54 -8.82 -17.98
CA SER A 42 -1.47 -7.82 -18.15
C SER A 42 -1.91 -6.45 -17.61
N PHE A 43 -2.17 -6.38 -16.30
CA PHE A 43 -2.59 -5.16 -15.60
C PHE A 43 -1.62 -4.80 -14.47
N GLY A 44 -1.63 -3.53 -14.08
CA GLY A 44 -0.78 -3.03 -13.01
C GLY A 44 -0.92 -1.53 -12.84
N LEU A 45 0.00 -0.95 -12.08
CA LEU A 45 -0.04 0.45 -11.68
C LEU A 45 1.23 1.16 -12.18
N ASP A 46 1.07 2.33 -12.77
CA ASP A 46 2.08 3.39 -12.82
C ASP A 46 1.78 4.37 -11.69
N VAL A 47 2.74 4.56 -10.79
CA VAL A 47 2.57 5.40 -9.60
C VAL A 47 3.60 6.51 -9.64
N LYS A 48 3.17 7.74 -9.40
CA LYS A 48 4.04 8.93 -9.33
C LYS A 48 3.62 9.84 -8.18
N PRO A 49 4.54 10.56 -7.53
CA PRO A 49 4.16 11.62 -6.61
C PRO A 49 3.36 12.69 -7.34
N SER A 50 2.32 13.22 -6.70
CA SER A 50 1.53 14.32 -7.27
C SER A 50 2.38 15.59 -7.47
N ARG A 51 1.94 16.44 -8.40
CA ARG A 51 2.53 17.77 -8.59
C ARG A 51 2.23 18.66 -7.38
N ASP A 52 0.95 18.70 -7.00
CA ASP A 52 0.46 19.44 -5.84
C ASP A 52 0.74 18.70 -4.53
N TYR A 53 0.62 19.42 -3.42
CA TYR A 53 0.81 18.88 -2.08
C TYR A 53 -0.32 19.34 -1.16
N LYS A 54 -0.54 18.58 -0.09
CA LYS A 54 -1.44 18.92 1.01
C LYS A 54 -0.60 19.39 2.20
N LYS A 55 -1.18 20.24 3.02
CA LYS A 55 -0.63 20.67 4.30
C LYS A 55 -1.73 20.49 5.36
N LYS A 56 -1.40 19.79 6.44
CA LYS A 56 -2.32 19.47 7.53
C LYS A 56 -1.61 19.67 8.85
N TYR A 57 -2.31 20.17 9.85
CA TYR A 57 -1.78 20.34 11.19
C TYR A 57 -2.08 19.11 12.04
N TYR A 58 -1.10 18.68 12.83
CA TYR A 58 -1.18 17.47 13.63
C TYR A 58 -0.66 17.68 15.05
N HIS A 59 -1.33 17.03 15.99
CA HIS A 59 -0.82 16.73 17.31
C HIS A 59 -0.30 15.29 17.36
N PHE A 60 0.89 15.12 17.94
CA PHE A 60 1.55 13.82 18.04
C PHE A 60 1.63 13.37 19.49
N TYR A 61 1.31 12.10 19.71
CA TYR A 61 1.27 11.51 21.04
C TYR A 61 1.99 10.16 21.05
N ILE A 62 2.70 9.88 22.14
CA ILE A 62 3.34 8.58 22.40
C ILE A 62 2.68 7.98 23.64
N ALA A 63 2.46 6.66 23.62
CA ALA A 63 1.95 5.95 24.79
C ALA A 63 2.94 6.03 25.95
N GLU A 64 2.45 6.36 27.14
CA GLU A 64 3.23 6.29 28.39
C GLU A 64 3.42 4.84 28.83
N ASP A 65 2.39 4.01 28.64
CA ASP A 65 2.40 2.58 28.88
C ASP A 65 1.72 1.85 27.71
N ILE A 66 2.51 1.08 26.96
CA ILE A 66 2.02 0.35 25.77
C ILE A 66 0.99 -0.73 26.15
N GLU A 67 1.11 -1.33 27.33
CA GLU A 67 0.20 -2.41 27.76
C GLU A 67 -1.19 -1.87 28.11
N LYS A 68 -1.27 -0.64 28.63
CA LYS A 68 -2.54 0.04 28.96
C LYS A 68 -3.18 0.72 27.75
N SER A 69 -2.37 1.43 26.98
CA SER A 69 -2.83 2.22 25.82
C SER A 69 -3.28 1.37 24.62
N GLY A 70 -2.84 0.11 24.54
CA GLY A 70 -3.15 -0.82 23.45
C GLY A 70 -2.46 -0.53 22.11
N ARG A 71 -1.82 0.65 21.96
CA ARG A 71 -1.04 1.06 20.78
C ARG A 71 0.09 2.00 21.17
N GLY A 72 1.18 2.02 20.40
CA GLY A 72 2.38 2.78 20.79
C GLY A 72 2.36 4.29 20.55
N HIS A 73 1.39 4.84 19.79
CA HIS A 73 1.27 6.27 19.47
C HIS A 73 -0.09 6.59 18.85
N ILE A 74 -0.41 7.89 18.81
CA ILE A 74 -1.56 8.47 18.12
C ILE A 74 -1.09 9.74 17.40
N ASN A 75 -1.55 9.94 16.18
CA ASN A 75 -1.44 11.21 15.46
C ASN A 75 -2.85 11.74 15.22
N ILE A 76 -3.14 12.96 15.65
CA ILE A 76 -4.46 13.57 15.51
C ILE A 76 -4.34 14.75 14.57
N GLU A 77 -5.08 14.72 13.47
CA GLU A 77 -5.26 15.88 12.60
C GLU A 77 -6.14 16.90 13.31
N ASP A 78 -5.70 18.15 13.38
CA ASP A 78 -6.49 19.26 13.92
C ASP A 78 -6.46 20.45 12.95
N PRO A 79 -7.47 20.59 12.08
CA PRO A 79 -7.54 21.68 11.11
C PRO A 79 -7.63 23.09 11.71
N GLU A 80 -8.06 23.19 12.97
CA GLU A 80 -8.25 24.47 13.67
C GLU A 80 -7.00 24.93 14.43
N GLU A 81 -5.95 24.11 14.46
CA GLU A 81 -4.69 24.38 15.18
C GLU A 81 -4.93 24.72 16.67
N ASN A 82 -5.85 24.00 17.34
CA ASN A 82 -6.13 24.17 18.76
C ASN A 82 -4.95 23.69 19.63
N GLU A 83 -5.03 23.94 20.93
CA GLU A 83 -4.09 23.38 21.90
C GLU A 83 -4.26 21.84 22.02
N PRO A 84 -3.17 21.07 22.20
CA PRO A 84 -3.23 19.62 22.26
C PRO A 84 -4.08 19.15 23.44
N GLN A 85 -5.06 18.30 23.13
CA GLN A 85 -5.94 17.72 24.13
C GLN A 85 -5.20 16.69 24.98
N LYS A 86 -5.55 16.60 26.27
CA LYS A 86 -5.07 15.52 27.13
C LYS A 86 -5.78 14.22 26.75
N ILE A 87 -5.01 13.15 26.57
CA ILE A 87 -5.51 11.81 26.25
C ILE A 87 -4.94 10.84 27.28
N ASP A 88 -5.81 10.04 27.90
CA ASP A 88 -5.41 9.07 28.92
C ASP A 88 -4.40 8.05 28.36
N ASP A 89 -3.36 7.76 29.15
CA ASP A 89 -2.21 6.89 28.80
C ASP A 89 -1.32 7.39 27.64
N TYR A 90 -1.50 8.62 27.18
CA TYR A 90 -0.66 9.23 26.16
C TYR A 90 -0.06 10.55 26.60
N LYS A 91 1.19 10.73 26.21
CA LYS A 91 1.92 11.98 26.34
C LYS A 91 2.00 12.68 24.99
N HIS A 92 1.55 13.92 24.94
CA HIS A 92 1.80 14.83 23.82
C HIS A 92 3.31 15.07 23.67
N VAL A 93 3.83 14.98 22.44
CA VAL A 93 5.26 15.19 22.17
C VAL A 93 5.54 16.42 21.34
N LEU A 94 4.72 16.70 20.32
CA LEU A 94 4.84 17.92 19.51
C LEU A 94 3.55 18.18 18.72
N SER A 95 3.37 19.42 18.28
CA SER A 95 2.34 19.81 17.31
C SER A 95 3.01 20.53 16.14
N ARG A 96 2.56 20.28 14.91
CA ARG A 96 3.13 20.96 13.74
C ARG A 96 2.30 20.79 12.49
N ASN A 97 2.59 21.66 11.54
CA ASN A 97 2.18 21.47 10.16
C ASN A 97 3.02 20.38 9.46
N VAL A 98 2.34 19.52 8.70
CA VAL A 98 2.94 18.46 7.88
C VAL A 98 2.48 18.64 6.44
N ALA A 99 3.44 18.98 5.57
CA ALA A 99 3.24 19.03 4.14
C ALA A 99 3.61 17.70 3.48
N TYR A 100 2.81 17.22 2.54
CA TYR A 100 3.05 15.95 1.85
C TYR A 100 2.42 15.91 0.45
N LYS A 101 3.03 15.13 -0.45
CA LYS A 101 2.45 14.83 -1.76
C LYS A 101 1.45 13.68 -1.67
N CYS A 102 0.44 13.68 -2.53
CA CYS A 102 -0.38 12.50 -2.81
C CYS A 102 0.32 11.60 -3.83
N LEU A 103 -0.26 10.45 -4.13
CA LEU A 103 0.18 9.57 -5.21
C LEU A 103 -0.80 9.65 -6.37
N ASN A 104 -0.31 10.06 -7.54
CA ASN A 104 -1.04 9.89 -8.79
C ASN A 104 -0.84 8.45 -9.25
N VAL A 105 -1.95 7.73 -9.38
CA VAL A 105 -1.98 6.33 -9.78
C VAL A 105 -2.70 6.22 -11.12
N LYS A 106 -2.04 5.60 -12.08
CA LYS A 106 -2.58 5.30 -13.40
C LYS A 106 -2.55 3.80 -13.65
N LEU A 107 -3.61 3.23 -14.23
CA LEU A 107 -3.59 1.83 -14.64
C LEU A 107 -2.72 1.69 -15.90
N LEU A 108 -1.89 0.64 -15.96
CA LEU A 108 -0.98 0.43 -17.10
C LEU A 108 -1.71 0.13 -18.42
N LYS A 109 -2.97 -0.27 -18.35
CA LYS A 109 -3.86 -0.49 -19.50
C LYS A 109 -5.27 -0.05 -19.12
N ASP A 110 -6.04 0.31 -20.13
CA ASP A 110 -7.46 0.58 -19.97
C ASP A 110 -8.16 -0.71 -19.53
N LEU A 111 -8.74 -0.65 -18.35
CA LEU A 111 -9.45 -1.75 -17.71
C LEU A 111 -10.92 -1.33 -17.57
N ASP A 112 -11.84 -2.23 -17.92
CA ASP A 112 -13.27 -2.03 -17.66
C ASP A 112 -13.53 -2.08 -16.15
N ILE A 113 -13.67 -0.90 -15.54
CA ILE A 113 -13.80 -0.72 -14.10
C ILE A 113 -15.09 -1.36 -13.59
N ASP A 114 -16.19 -1.25 -14.34
CA ASP A 114 -17.49 -1.78 -13.94
C ASP A 114 -17.48 -3.32 -13.99
N LYS A 115 -16.87 -3.90 -15.02
CA LYS A 115 -16.74 -5.35 -15.18
C LYS A 115 -15.83 -5.98 -14.11
N TYR A 116 -14.66 -5.39 -13.88
CA TYR A 116 -13.61 -6.02 -13.09
C TYR A 116 -13.52 -5.55 -11.63
N GLN A 117 -14.24 -4.47 -11.28
CA GLN A 117 -14.27 -3.87 -9.94
C GLN A 117 -12.88 -3.73 -9.32
N PRO A 118 -11.93 -3.08 -10.02
CA PRO A 118 -10.56 -2.96 -9.55
C PRO A 118 -10.47 -2.24 -8.21
N LYS A 119 -9.52 -2.69 -7.40
CA LYS A 119 -9.12 -1.97 -6.18
C LYS A 119 -7.61 -2.01 -6.00
N ILE A 120 -7.08 -0.96 -5.41
CA ILE A 120 -5.67 -0.87 -5.05
C ILE A 120 -5.50 -1.37 -3.62
N ILE A 121 -4.59 -2.32 -3.44
CA ILE A 121 -4.23 -2.89 -2.14
C ILE A 121 -2.93 -2.28 -1.67
N ILE A 122 -2.92 -1.76 -0.44
CA ILE A 122 -1.72 -1.31 0.26
C ILE A 122 -1.26 -2.39 1.22
N LYS A 123 0.00 -2.81 1.08
CA LYS A 123 0.68 -3.65 2.05
C LYS A 123 1.79 -2.88 2.72
N ARG A 124 1.90 -2.99 4.04
CA ARG A 124 2.98 -2.38 4.81
C ARG A 124 4.07 -3.40 5.06
N TYR A 125 5.32 -2.96 5.00
CA TYR A 125 6.41 -3.78 5.48
C TYR A 125 6.30 -3.93 7.00
N LYS A 126 6.25 -5.18 7.47
CA LYS A 126 6.35 -5.53 8.88
C LYS A 126 7.61 -6.34 9.08
N GLN A 127 8.32 -6.05 10.15
CA GLN A 127 9.49 -6.81 10.52
C GLN A 127 9.13 -8.18 11.06
N GLN A 128 10.15 -9.02 11.16
CA GLN A 128 10.06 -10.25 11.92
C GLN A 128 9.69 -9.93 13.37
N LYS A 129 8.67 -10.62 13.88
CA LYS A 129 8.20 -10.45 15.26
C LYS A 129 7.85 -11.81 15.85
N THR A 130 8.38 -12.08 17.04
CA THR A 130 7.95 -13.21 17.86
C THR A 130 6.72 -12.80 18.66
N LEU A 131 5.64 -13.56 18.54
CA LEU A 131 4.40 -13.33 19.28
C LEU A 131 4.49 -13.94 20.69
N LYS A 132 3.60 -13.51 21.60
CA LYS A 132 3.50 -14.09 22.96
C LYS A 132 3.29 -15.62 22.94
N SER A 133 2.70 -16.16 21.86
CA SER A 133 2.53 -17.59 21.62
C SER A 133 3.80 -18.35 21.21
N GLY A 134 4.94 -17.66 21.05
CA GLY A 134 6.18 -18.24 20.51
C GLY A 134 6.23 -18.32 18.98
N TYR A 135 5.12 -18.07 18.29
CA TYR A 135 5.09 -18.03 16.83
C TYR A 135 5.93 -16.88 16.28
N VAL A 136 6.80 -17.18 15.32
CA VAL A 136 7.63 -16.20 14.63
C VAL A 136 6.94 -15.79 13.33
N LYS A 137 6.47 -14.55 13.30
CA LYS A 137 6.00 -13.93 12.06
C LYS A 137 7.22 -13.41 11.30
N ASN A 138 7.40 -13.85 10.06
CA ASN A 138 8.52 -13.41 9.21
C ASN A 138 8.40 -11.93 8.83
N ALA A 139 9.54 -11.35 8.43
CA ALA A 139 9.54 -10.02 7.83
C ALA A 139 8.94 -10.07 6.42
N GLY A 140 8.19 -9.05 6.03
CA GLY A 140 7.57 -8.99 4.71
C GLY A 140 6.49 -7.92 4.59
N TYR A 141 5.87 -7.84 3.40
CA TYR A 141 4.76 -6.94 3.14
C TYR A 141 3.42 -7.60 3.45
N TYR A 142 2.68 -7.02 4.40
CA TYR A 142 1.40 -7.53 4.86
C TYR A 142 0.30 -6.50 4.65
N GLN A 143 -0.83 -6.96 4.10
CA GLN A 143 -2.05 -6.17 4.07
C GLN A 143 -2.61 -6.08 5.50
N GLU A 144 -3.07 -4.90 5.88
CA GLU A 144 -3.75 -4.69 7.16
C GLU A 144 -5.25 -4.90 7.00
N LEU A 145 -5.91 -5.34 8.07
CA LEU A 145 -7.37 -5.32 8.12
C LEU A 145 -7.85 -3.87 7.94
N LEU A 146 -8.99 -3.69 7.26
CA LEU A 146 -9.55 -2.37 6.97
C LEU A 146 -9.77 -1.56 8.27
N SER A 147 -10.41 -2.18 9.27
CA SER A 147 -10.66 -1.58 10.58
C SER A 147 -9.38 -1.17 11.30
N ASP A 148 -8.33 -2.00 11.21
CA ASP A 148 -7.04 -1.68 11.82
C ASP A 148 -6.43 -0.48 11.12
N ALA A 149 -6.37 -0.48 9.78
CA ALA A 149 -5.81 0.63 9.02
C ALA A 149 -6.54 1.96 9.31
N GLU A 150 -7.88 1.93 9.33
CA GLU A 150 -8.73 3.08 9.62
C GLU A 150 -8.47 3.62 11.03
N SER A 151 -8.34 2.73 12.03
CA SER A 151 -8.00 3.12 13.41
C SER A 151 -6.63 3.80 13.54
N TRP A 152 -5.75 3.64 12.54
CA TRP A 152 -4.45 4.31 12.41
C TRP A 152 -4.52 5.57 11.51
N GLY A 153 -5.69 5.99 11.04
CA GLY A 153 -5.86 7.15 10.15
C GLY A 153 -5.30 6.92 8.74
N ARG A 154 -5.29 5.67 8.27
CA ARG A 154 -4.85 5.28 6.91
C ARG A 154 -5.83 4.27 6.30
N GLN A 155 -5.64 3.91 5.03
CA GLN A 155 -6.45 2.90 4.35
C GLN A 155 -5.57 1.77 3.82
N SER A 156 -6.08 0.53 3.89
CA SER A 156 -5.40 -0.64 3.31
C SER A 156 -5.91 -1.01 1.92
N GLU A 157 -7.04 -0.46 1.50
CA GLU A 157 -7.63 -0.66 0.18
C GLU A 157 -8.23 0.66 -0.33
N TYR A 158 -8.09 0.92 -1.62
CA TYR A 158 -8.70 2.06 -2.31
C TYR A 158 -9.51 1.56 -3.51
N PRO A 159 -10.81 1.88 -3.63
CA PRO A 159 -11.58 1.54 -4.82
C PRO A 159 -11.05 2.34 -6.01
N VAL A 160 -10.89 1.68 -7.16
CA VAL A 160 -10.48 2.36 -8.40
C VAL A 160 -11.73 2.85 -9.12
N THR A 161 -11.85 4.18 -9.26
CA THR A 161 -13.02 4.83 -9.87
C THR A 161 -12.74 5.37 -11.28
N SER A 162 -11.47 5.49 -11.64
CA SER A 162 -11.02 6.02 -12.94
C SER A 162 -9.67 5.43 -13.33
N ASN A 163 -9.32 5.51 -14.61
CA ASN A 163 -8.04 5.02 -15.14
C ASN A 163 -6.82 5.74 -14.54
N GLU A 164 -7.01 7.00 -14.14
CA GLU A 164 -6.04 7.80 -13.42
C GLU A 164 -6.74 8.49 -12.25
N MET A 165 -6.15 8.41 -11.05
CA MET A 165 -6.70 8.99 -9.83
C MET A 165 -5.60 9.41 -8.85
N ALA A 166 -5.90 10.37 -7.99
CA ALA A 166 -5.02 10.76 -6.89
C ALA A 166 -5.41 10.02 -5.61
N ILE A 167 -4.43 9.40 -4.95
CA ILE A 167 -4.57 8.71 -3.68
C ILE A 167 -3.87 9.51 -2.59
N ASP A 168 -4.64 9.85 -1.56
CA ASP A 168 -4.12 10.37 -0.31
C ASP A 168 -3.85 9.21 0.65
N LEU A 169 -2.58 8.89 0.87
CA LEU A 169 -2.18 7.87 1.83
C LEU A 169 -2.25 8.34 3.28
N ASN A 170 -2.38 9.64 3.51
CA ASN A 170 -2.11 10.29 4.79
C ASN A 170 -0.76 9.82 5.40
N PRO A 171 0.37 10.12 4.74
CA PRO A 171 1.61 9.37 4.90
C PRO A 171 2.27 9.54 6.29
N ILE A 172 1.90 10.58 7.04
CA ILE A 172 2.40 10.78 8.41
C ILE A 172 2.01 9.62 9.34
N ASN A 173 0.87 8.96 9.09
CA ASN A 173 0.36 7.83 9.87
C ASN A 173 1.12 6.52 9.63
N TYR A 174 2.17 6.54 8.81
CA TYR A 174 3.11 5.44 8.64
C TYR A 174 4.33 5.58 9.57
N PHE A 175 4.39 6.66 10.35
CA PHE A 175 5.46 6.98 11.27
C PHE A 175 4.95 7.08 12.71
N LYS A 176 5.72 6.51 13.63
CA LYS A 176 5.66 6.73 15.06
C LYS A 176 6.38 8.05 15.37
N PRO A 177 5.75 8.98 16.10
CA PRO A 177 6.38 10.22 16.50
C PRO A 177 7.48 10.01 17.55
N ASP A 178 8.34 11.01 17.64
CA ASP A 178 9.39 11.18 18.66
C ASP A 178 9.43 12.66 19.10
N SER A 179 10.28 13.02 20.04
CA SER A 179 10.48 14.40 20.51
C SER A 179 10.87 15.36 19.38
N ALA A 180 11.61 14.89 18.37
CA ALA A 180 11.96 15.64 17.18
C ALA A 180 11.37 14.99 15.91
N TYR A 181 10.85 15.82 15.01
CA TYR A 181 10.17 15.35 13.78
C TYR A 181 11.09 14.51 12.87
N ASN A 182 12.34 14.94 12.70
CA ASN A 182 13.34 14.20 11.92
C ASN A 182 13.82 12.89 12.58
N GLU A 183 13.35 12.59 13.79
CA GLU A 183 13.64 11.36 14.53
C GLU A 183 12.49 10.35 14.48
N PHE A 184 11.35 10.71 13.90
CA PHE A 184 10.22 9.80 13.73
C PHE A 184 10.67 8.50 13.05
N ALA A 185 10.09 7.39 13.46
CA ALA A 185 10.47 6.05 12.98
C ALA A 185 9.24 5.35 12.38
N PRO A 186 9.40 4.32 11.53
CA PRO A 186 8.24 3.61 11.00
C PRO A 186 7.36 3.00 12.09
N SER A 187 6.06 3.26 11.97
CA SER A 187 5.03 2.80 12.90
C SER A 187 5.02 1.26 13.01
N GLY A 188 4.91 0.74 14.23
CA GLY A 188 4.80 -0.71 14.49
C GLY A 188 6.10 -1.49 14.36
N THR A 189 7.25 -0.83 14.46
CA THR A 189 8.57 -1.47 14.37
C THR A 189 9.35 -1.34 15.68
N PHE A 190 9.95 -2.44 16.14
CA PHE A 190 10.79 -2.52 17.34
C PHE A 190 12.24 -2.58 16.87
N HIS A 191 12.81 -1.44 16.51
CA HIS A 191 14.09 -1.41 15.79
C HIS A 191 15.30 -1.05 16.64
N ARG A 192 16.46 -1.52 16.16
CA ARG A 192 17.77 -0.91 16.42
C ARG A 192 17.79 0.51 15.84
N PRO A 193 18.36 1.50 16.54
CA PRO A 193 18.45 2.86 16.04
C PRO A 193 19.01 2.93 14.61
N GLY A 194 18.29 3.56 13.67
CA GLY A 194 18.79 3.88 12.33
C GLY A 194 18.43 2.94 11.17
N SER A 195 17.79 1.78 11.38
CA SER A 195 17.51 0.81 10.30
C SER A 195 16.56 1.30 9.19
N PHE A 196 15.78 2.34 9.47
CA PHE A 196 14.90 2.98 8.50
C PHE A 196 15.29 4.43 8.21
N LYS A 197 16.57 4.73 8.33
CA LYS A 197 17.14 6.00 7.89
C LYS A 197 17.91 5.74 6.60
N TYR A 198 17.92 6.70 5.69
CA TYR A 198 18.88 6.70 4.59
C TYR A 198 20.33 6.72 5.15
N SER A 199 21.32 6.49 4.29
CA SER A 199 22.73 6.29 4.65
C SER A 199 23.24 7.28 5.71
N ALA A 200 24.37 6.97 6.37
CA ALA A 200 24.88 7.73 7.52
C ALA A 200 24.93 9.27 7.33
N HIS A 201 25.08 9.74 6.09
CA HIS A 201 25.13 11.15 5.69
C HIS A 201 23.76 11.81 5.39
N HIS A 202 22.71 11.03 5.14
CA HIS A 202 21.35 11.50 4.84
C HIS A 202 20.35 10.78 5.74
N ARG A 203 20.12 11.29 6.96
CA ARG A 203 19.31 10.60 8.00
C ARG A 203 17.79 10.73 7.84
N LYS A 204 17.24 10.85 6.61
CA LYS A 204 15.78 10.95 6.46
C LYS A 204 15.13 9.62 6.85
N PRO A 205 14.17 9.61 7.80
CA PRO A 205 13.39 8.41 8.07
C PRO A 205 12.52 8.03 6.87
N PHE A 206 12.29 6.73 6.68
CA PHE A 206 11.36 6.26 5.65
C PHE A 206 10.54 5.06 6.11
N SER A 207 9.33 4.93 5.57
CA SER A 207 8.45 3.77 5.75
C SER A 207 8.26 3.05 4.41
N LEU A 208 8.09 1.73 4.44
CA LEU A 208 8.00 0.91 3.23
C LEU A 208 6.58 0.37 3.03
N ILE A 209 6.06 0.54 1.83
CA ILE A 209 4.79 -0.05 1.39
C ILE A 209 4.92 -0.73 0.02
N GLN A 210 3.96 -1.58 -0.29
CA GLN A 210 3.70 -2.06 -1.65
C GLN A 210 2.27 -1.70 -2.05
N MET A 211 2.11 -1.27 -3.30
CA MET A 211 0.82 -1.07 -3.94
C MET A 211 0.61 -2.15 -4.99
N LEU A 212 -0.57 -2.75 -5.02
CA LEU A 212 -0.95 -3.76 -6.02
C LEU A 212 -2.34 -3.43 -6.54
N LEU A 213 -2.59 -3.67 -7.82
CA LEU A 213 -3.95 -3.71 -8.36
C LEU A 213 -4.52 -5.11 -8.11
N GLU A 214 -5.71 -5.19 -7.52
CA GLU A 214 -6.52 -6.41 -7.43
C GLU A 214 -7.75 -6.24 -8.32
N ILE A 215 -8.02 -7.23 -9.17
CA ILE A 215 -9.22 -7.28 -10.02
C ILE A 215 -10.01 -8.55 -9.73
N ASN A 216 -11.31 -8.51 -10.01
CA ASN A 216 -12.19 -9.66 -9.91
C ASN A 216 -12.59 -10.13 -11.31
N VAL A 217 -12.21 -11.37 -11.67
CA VAL A 217 -12.63 -12.02 -12.92
C VAL A 217 -13.48 -13.23 -12.53
N ASN A 218 -14.79 -13.16 -12.79
CA ASN A 218 -15.73 -14.25 -12.53
C ASN A 218 -15.67 -14.83 -11.10
N GLY A 219 -15.46 -13.97 -10.09
CA GLY A 219 -15.38 -14.36 -8.67
C GLY A 219 -13.95 -14.73 -8.21
N THR A 220 -12.99 -14.78 -9.13
CA THR A 220 -11.58 -15.06 -8.80
C THR A 220 -10.77 -13.77 -8.75
N LYS A 221 -10.02 -13.59 -7.67
CA LYS A 221 -9.19 -12.40 -7.45
C LYS A 221 -7.81 -12.59 -8.05
N PHE A 222 -7.41 -11.64 -8.90
CA PHE A 222 -6.08 -11.59 -9.49
C PHE A 222 -5.35 -10.34 -9.04
N ARG A 223 -4.03 -10.43 -8.86
CA ARG A 223 -3.19 -9.33 -8.37
C ARG A 223 -2.07 -9.03 -9.35
N SER A 224 -1.80 -7.75 -9.56
CA SER A 224 -0.68 -7.30 -10.38
C SER A 224 0.65 -7.56 -9.68
N GLN A 225 1.74 -7.32 -10.41
CA GLN A 225 3.04 -7.12 -9.78
C GLN A 225 2.98 -5.93 -8.80
N PRO A 226 3.65 -6.03 -7.64
CA PRO A 226 3.67 -4.96 -6.66
C PRO A 226 4.59 -3.82 -7.10
N VAL A 227 4.12 -2.58 -6.92
CA VAL A 227 4.95 -1.38 -6.98
C VAL A 227 5.47 -1.10 -5.57
N THR A 228 6.79 -1.05 -5.39
CA THR A 228 7.39 -0.84 -4.06
C THR A 228 7.62 0.65 -3.84
N ILE A 229 7.14 1.18 -2.72
CA ILE A 229 7.19 2.62 -2.44
C ILE A 229 7.84 2.85 -1.09
N LYS A 230 8.84 3.74 -1.09
CA LYS A 230 9.43 4.31 0.12
C LYS A 230 8.76 5.65 0.38
N ILE A 231 8.04 5.74 1.48
CA ILE A 231 7.51 7.01 2.01
C ILE A 231 8.65 7.66 2.78
N ILE A 232 9.13 8.81 2.32
CA ILE A 232 10.28 9.52 2.91
C ILE A 232 9.75 10.67 3.73
N LEU A 233 10.08 10.67 5.03
CA LEU A 233 9.72 11.74 5.92
C LEU A 233 10.47 13.04 5.54
N GLY A 234 9.78 14.16 5.69
CA GLY A 234 10.39 15.49 5.67
C GLY A 234 11.37 15.70 6.84
N ARG A 235 12.28 16.65 6.70
CA ARG A 235 13.14 17.12 7.80
C ARG A 235 12.41 18.11 8.71
N ASP A 236 11.60 18.98 8.12
CA ASP A 236 10.95 20.09 8.79
C ASP A 236 9.68 20.54 8.02
N GLU A 237 9.15 21.73 8.31
CA GLU A 237 7.88 22.21 7.76
C GLU A 237 7.99 22.62 6.29
N ASN A 238 9.20 22.88 5.82
CA ASN A 238 9.50 23.27 4.44
C ASN A 238 9.90 22.06 3.57
N ASP A 239 10.19 20.92 4.20
CA ASP A 239 10.56 19.68 3.54
C ASP A 239 9.38 18.70 3.56
N LEU A 240 8.68 18.60 2.43
CA LEU A 240 7.50 17.77 2.30
C LEU A 240 7.82 16.27 2.40
N ILE A 241 6.85 15.49 2.92
CA ILE A 241 6.88 14.04 2.79
C ILE A 241 6.73 13.69 1.31
N ASN A 242 7.63 12.85 0.81
CA ASN A 242 7.72 12.47 -0.61
C ASN A 242 7.91 10.96 -0.77
N TYR A 243 7.95 10.49 -2.01
CA TYR A 243 8.02 9.06 -2.32
C TYR A 243 9.18 8.74 -3.26
N ILE A 244 9.82 7.58 -3.04
CA ILE A 244 10.65 6.91 -4.04
C ILE A 244 9.93 5.63 -4.46
N ILE A 245 9.81 5.44 -5.77
CA ILE A 245 8.98 4.41 -6.39
C ILE A 245 9.92 3.50 -7.19
N ASN A 246 9.86 2.20 -6.88
CA ASN A 246 10.72 1.14 -7.42
C ASN A 246 9.88 0.04 -8.05
#